data_AF-A0A0A2MPM9-F1
#
_entry.id   AF-A0A0A2MPM9-F1
#
_cell.length_a   1.000
_cell.length_b   1.000
_cell.length_c   1.000
_cell.angle_alpha   90.00
_cell.angle_beta   90.00
_cell.angle_gamma   90.00
#
_symmetry.space_group_name_H-M   'P 1'
#
loop_
_entity.id
_entity.type
_entity.pdbx_description
1 polymer ?
#
loop_
_entity_poly.entity_id
_entity_poly.type
_entity_poly.pdbx_seq_one_letter_code
_entity_poly.pdbx_strand_id
1 'polypeptide(L)'
;MKFNYVFSFILIVANVTSLYLIIDLSNYDELVSYLQNGSQKLQNPRQIAFVFFVTCMANLLFVSAMVMKSIVFSGGVKKVSMRL
;
A
#
# COMPACT_ATOMS: atom_id res chain seq x y z
N MET A 1 10.14 14.85 12.09
CA MET A 1 10.83 14.28 10.91
C MET A 1 11.08 12.78 11.03
N LYS A 2 11.76 12.25 12.06
CA LYS A 2 12.06 10.80 12.17
C LYS A 2 10.84 9.87 12.22
N PHE A 3 9.77 10.25 12.93
CA PHE A 3 8.54 9.45 13.04
C PHE A 3 7.87 9.21 11.68
N ASN A 4 7.85 10.24 10.81
CA ASN A 4 7.24 10.13 9.49
C ASN A 4 7.98 9.10 8.62
N TYR A 5 9.31 9.01 8.72
CA TYR A 5 10.08 8.00 7.97
C TYR A 5 9.81 6.59 8.48
N VAL A 6 9.73 6.39 9.80
CA VAL A 6 9.37 5.08 10.39
C VAL A 6 7.97 4.66 9.95
N PHE A 7 7.01 5.59 10.02
CA PHE A 7 5.64 5.33 9.58
C PHE A 7 5.57 5.03 8.07
N SER A 8 6.27 5.80 7.23
CA SER A 8 6.37 5.50 5.80
C SER A 8 7.00 4.14 5.51
N PHE A 9 8.02 3.74 6.27
CA PHE A 9 8.63 2.42 6.14
C PHE A 9 7.63 1.30 6.47
N ILE A 10 6.88 1.44 7.59
CA ILE A 10 5.83 0.50 7.96
C ILE A 10 4.76 0.40 6.86
N LEU A 11 4.33 1.54 6.30
CA LEU A 11 3.38 1.56 5.20
C LEU A 11 3.89 0.84 3.95
N ILE A 12 5.17 1.02 3.60
CA ILE A 12 5.76 0.31 2.46
C ILE A 12 5.74 -1.20 2.71
N VAL A 13 6.20 -1.65 3.88
CA VAL A 13 6.20 -3.07 4.24
C VAL A 13 4.78 -3.64 4.20
N ALA A 14 3.82 -2.95 4.80
CA ALA A 14 2.41 -3.37 4.79
C ALA A 14 1.85 -3.49 3.37
N ASN A 15 2.13 -2.53 2.48
CA ASN A 15 1.68 -2.61 1.08
C ASN A 15 2.38 -3.74 0.31
N VAL A 16 3.65 -4.03 0.56
CA VAL A 16 4.36 -5.18 -0.05
C VAL A 16 3.76 -6.50 0.43
N THR A 17 3.48 -6.64 1.74
CA THR A 17 2.79 -7.81 2.28
C THR A 17 1.39 -7.95 1.67
N SER A 18 0.65 -6.85 1.53
CA SER A 18 -0.66 -6.86 0.86
C SER A 18 -0.56 -7.31 -0.60
N LEU A 19 0.46 -6.87 -1.35
CA LEU A 19 0.68 -7.35 -2.71
C LEU A 19 0.88 -8.87 -2.77
N TYR A 20 1.66 -9.43 -1.85
CA TYR A 20 1.83 -10.88 -1.75
C TYR A 20 0.48 -11.59 -1.52
N LEU A 21 -0.32 -11.11 -0.57
CA LEU A 21 -1.65 -11.66 -0.28
C LEU A 21 -2.62 -11.52 -1.47
N ILE A 22 -2.56 -10.43 -2.21
CA ILE A 22 -3.42 -10.19 -3.39
C ILE A 22 -3.05 -11.15 -4.53
N ILE A 23 -1.74 -11.37 -4.75
CA ILE A 23 -1.26 -12.34 -5.74
C ILE A 23 -1.72 -13.74 -5.36
N ASP A 24 -1.56 -14.12 -4.09
CA ASP A 24 -2.04 -15.41 -3.59
C ASP A 24 -3.56 -15.55 -3.78
N LEU A 25 -4.34 -14.53 -3.41
CA LEU A 25 -5.79 -14.49 -3.60
C LEU A 25 -6.20 -14.61 -5.08
N SER A 26 -5.40 -14.03 -5.99
CA SER A 26 -5.69 -14.05 -7.43
C SER A 26 -5.49 -15.42 -8.09
N ASN A 27 -4.74 -16.31 -7.43
CA ASN A 27 -4.52 -17.69 -7.89
C ASN A 27 -5.68 -18.62 -7.54
N TYR A 28 -6.60 -18.23 -6.66
CA TYR A 28 -7.81 -19.00 -6.39
C TYR A 28 -8.81 -18.81 -7.53
N ASP A 29 -9.35 -19.91 -8.05
CA ASP A 29 -10.37 -19.84 -9.10
C ASP A 29 -11.74 -19.43 -8.55
N GLU A 30 -12.09 -19.88 -7.34
CA GLU A 30 -13.38 -19.60 -6.71
C GLU A 30 -13.22 -19.38 -5.19
N LEU A 31 -13.92 -18.36 -4.68
CA LEU A 31 -14.16 -18.19 -3.26
C LEU A 31 -15.49 -18.83 -2.90
N VAL A 32 -15.47 -19.73 -1.92
CA VAL A 32 -16.67 -20.33 -1.35
C VAL A 32 -17.18 -19.42 -0.23
N SER A 33 -18.36 -18.84 -0.41
CA SER A 33 -19.09 -18.19 0.67
C SER A 33 -20.36 -18.99 0.98
N TYR A 34 -20.75 -19.03 2.25
CA TYR A 34 -21.99 -19.68 2.68
C TYR A 34 -23.06 -18.61 2.94
N LEU A 35 -24.22 -18.76 2.32
CA LEU A 35 -25.39 -17.95 2.66
C LEU A 35 -26.02 -18.45 3.96
N GLN A 36 -26.86 -17.61 4.58
CA GLN A 36 -27.59 -17.94 5.82
C GLN A 36 -28.51 -19.16 5.70
N ASN A 37 -28.91 -19.53 4.48
CA ASN A 37 -29.70 -20.74 4.18
C ASN A 37 -28.82 -22.00 3.96
N GLY A 38 -27.51 -21.90 4.18
CA GLY A 38 -26.55 -22.99 3.97
C GLY A 38 -26.14 -23.21 2.50
N SER A 39 -26.67 -22.43 1.54
CA SER A 39 -26.27 -22.58 0.14
C SER A 39 -24.88 -21.98 -0.12
N GLN A 40 -24.08 -22.66 -0.93
CA GLN A 40 -22.78 -22.16 -1.37
C GLN A 40 -22.97 -21.10 -2.47
N LYS A 41 -22.34 -19.95 -2.30
CA LYS A 41 -22.18 -18.93 -3.35
C LYS A 41 -20.71 -18.88 -3.72
N LEU A 42 -20.45 -19.34 -4.94
CA LEU A 42 -19.16 -19.27 -5.60
C LEU A 42 -19.02 -17.88 -6.21
N GLN A 43 -17.94 -17.19 -5.85
CA GLN A 43 -17.60 -15.90 -6.45
C GLN A 43 -16.16 -15.94 -6.93
N ASN A 44 -15.93 -15.43 -8.14
CA ASN A 44 -14.57 -15.31 -8.66
C ASN A 44 -13.81 -14.19 -7.91
N PRO A 45 -12.72 -14.49 -7.18
CA PRO A 45 -11.95 -13.51 -6.42
C PRO A 45 -11.23 -12.49 -7.30
N ARG A 46 -10.99 -12.80 -8.58
CA ARG A 46 -10.08 -12.05 -9.46
C ARG A 46 -10.49 -10.60 -9.64
N GLN A 47 -11.79 -10.31 -9.71
CA GLN A 47 -12.27 -8.92 -9.80
C GLN A 47 -11.92 -8.11 -8.55
N ILE A 48 -12.13 -8.69 -7.37
CA ILE A 48 -11.84 -8.04 -6.08
C ILE A 48 -10.32 -7.93 -5.88
N ALA A 49 -9.57 -8.98 -6.20
CA ALA A 49 -8.11 -8.98 -6.17
C ALA A 49 -7.53 -7.89 -7.08
N PHE A 50 -8.11 -7.69 -8.28
CA PHE A 50 -7.68 -6.62 -9.19
C PHE A 50 -7.93 -5.22 -8.62
N VAL A 51 -9.10 -4.98 -8.00
CA VAL A 51 -9.39 -3.71 -7.31
C VAL A 51 -8.37 -3.47 -6.20
N PHE A 52 -8.11 -4.48 -5.35
CA PHE A 52 -7.10 -4.38 -4.30
C PHE A 52 -5.69 -4.15 -4.85
N PHE A 53 -5.33 -4.79 -5.96
CA PHE A 53 -4.05 -4.61 -6.62
C PHE A 53 -3.84 -3.16 -7.03
N VAL A 54 -4.81 -2.56 -7.75
CA VAL A 54 -4.76 -1.17 -8.18
C VAL A 54 -4.68 -0.23 -6.99
N THR A 55 -5.48 -0.45 -5.95
CA THR A 55 -5.44 0.35 -4.71
C THR A 55 -4.07 0.25 -4.03
N CYS A 56 -3.51 -0.95 -3.92
CA CYS A 56 -2.21 -1.18 -3.29
C CYS A 56 -1.08 -0.50 -4.07
N MET A 57 -1.10 -0.59 -5.41
CA MET A 57 -0.17 0.10 -6.29
C MET A 57 -0.25 1.63 -6.13
N ALA A 58 -1.46 2.19 -6.13
CA ALA A 58 -1.66 3.63 -5.93
C ALA A 58 -1.15 4.10 -4.57
N ASN A 59 -1.38 3.32 -3.51
CA ASN A 59 -0.89 3.64 -2.17
C ASN A 59 0.64 3.59 -2.08
N LEU A 60 1.27 2.60 -2.72
CA LEU A 60 2.73 2.48 -2.80
C LEU A 60 3.36 3.67 -3.54
N LEU A 61 2.75 4.10 -4.65
CA LEU A 61 3.14 5.31 -5.38
C LEU A 61 2.98 6.58 -4.53
N PHE A 62 1.88 6.71 -3.81
CA PHE A 62 1.64 7.86 -2.94
C PHE A 62 2.69 7.97 -1.81
N VAL A 63 2.95 6.86 -1.11
CA VAL A 63 3.93 6.82 -0.01
C VAL A 63 5.34 7.08 -0.52
N SER A 64 5.73 6.46 -1.65
CA SER A 64 7.05 6.70 -2.25
C SER A 64 7.24 8.16 -2.70
N ALA A 65 6.22 8.78 -3.30
CA ALA A 65 6.27 10.20 -3.65
C ALA A 65 6.42 11.11 -2.41
N MET A 66 5.71 10.80 -1.32
CA MET A 66 5.83 11.53 -0.05
C MET A 66 7.21 11.40 0.58
N VAL A 67 7.81 10.20 0.53
CA VAL A 67 9.18 9.97 0.99
C VAL A 67 10.18 10.74 0.13
N MET A 68 10.04 10.67 -1.20
CA MET A 68 10.89 11.40 -2.13
C MET A 68 10.83 12.91 -1.89
N LYS A 69 9.63 13.48 -1.77
CA LYS A 69 9.42 14.88 -1.39
C LYS A 69 10.14 15.20 -0.09
N SER A 70 9.98 14.36 0.93
CA SER A 70 10.60 14.59 2.24
C SER A 70 12.13 14.59 2.16
N ILE A 71 12.73 13.71 1.35
CA ILE A 71 14.19 13.66 1.15
C ILE A 71 14.69 14.89 0.37
N VAL A 72 14.07 15.20 -0.76
CA VAL A 72 14.50 16.29 -1.66
C VAL A 72 14.38 17.66 -0.98
N PHE A 73 13.25 17.93 -0.32
CA PHE A 73 12.99 19.24 0.29
C PHE A 73 13.60 19.40 1.69
N SER A 74 14.03 18.31 2.35
CA SER A 74 14.73 18.41 3.64
C SER A 74 16.15 19.00 3.50
N GLY A 75 16.72 19.07 2.30
CA GLY A 75 18.04 19.65 2.05
C GLY A 75 18.10 21.19 2.00
N GLY A 76 16.94 21.87 1.95
CA GLY A 76 16.87 23.32 1.68
C GLY A 76 16.98 24.25 2.89
N VAL A 77 16.88 23.74 4.13
CA VAL A 77 16.83 24.58 5.36
C VAL A 77 18.16 24.49 6.12
N LYS A 78 19.27 24.77 5.44
CA LYS A 78 20.58 25.00 6.07
C LYS A 78 21.41 25.90 5.15
N LYS A 79 21.13 27.21 5.12
CA LYS A 79 22.09 28.26 4.69
C LYS A 79 21.50 29.69 4.74
N VAL A 80 20.85 30.08 5.84
CA VAL A 80 20.69 31.52 6.16
C VAL A 80 20.77 31.70 7.67
N SER A 81 21.96 31.55 8.23
CA SER A 81 22.28 32.16 9.51
C SER A 81 23.79 32.26 9.62
N MET A 82 24.27 33.45 9.98
CA MET A 82 25.65 33.79 10.30
C MET A 82 26.54 34.19 9.11
N ARG A 83 26.22 35.36 8.54
CA ARG A 83 27.22 36.38 8.18
C ARG A 83 26.62 37.76 8.48
N LEU A 84 26.77 38.18 9.73
CA LEU A 84 26.88 39.59 10.12
C LEU A 84 28.30 39.77 10.66
#